data_AF-A0A8J7N0E4-F1
#
_entry.id   AF-A0A8J7N0E4-F1
#
_cell.length_a   1.000
_cell.length_b   1.000
_cell.length_c   1.000
_cell.angle_alpha   90.00
_cell.angle_beta   90.00
_cell.angle_gamma   90.00
#
_symmetry.space_group_name_H-M   'P 1'
#
loop_
_entity.id
_entity.type
_entity.pdbx_description
1 polymer ?
#
loop_
_entity_poly.entity_id
_entity_poly.type
_entity_poly.pdbx_seq_one_letter_code
_entity_poly.pdbx_strand_id
1 'polypeptide(L)'
;MRFFDAYPYLGCGFLMLAFLVPMLLAAGPQRRMVLFAGIVALPGVPFAMVFERVYWTPERLFGWPFGVEDVLYLFGMGTRAWFFAALPWMARLRTTPAPATLLRRLGAMTALGIAGFLAVSALGLPPARVAFAVPALIAGVLLVRQPHLWRLALAGAAGCAVFGWLELLLQFLLWPHYLASWTRDAITSASVLGVPAGDLWWSAAVGAAHPLVLAYACGAEIAGRPDAVRA
;
A
#
# COMPACT_ATOMS: atom_id res chain seq x y z
N MET A 1 17.73 12.93 -17.06
CA MET A 1 16.37 13.51 -17.16
C MET A 1 15.63 12.98 -18.39
N ARG A 2 16.14 13.17 -19.62
CA ARG A 2 15.49 12.69 -20.87
C ARG A 2 14.95 11.23 -20.85
N PHE A 3 15.64 10.30 -20.19
CA PHE A 3 15.16 8.91 -20.08
C PHE A 3 13.92 8.76 -19.18
N PHE A 4 13.89 9.42 -18.02
CA PHE A 4 12.73 9.40 -17.13
C PHE A 4 11.58 10.26 -17.65
N ASP A 5 11.84 11.20 -18.56
CA ASP A 5 10.76 11.92 -19.25
C ASP A 5 9.99 10.96 -20.19
N ALA A 6 10.67 9.99 -20.81
CA ALA A 6 10.02 8.93 -21.60
C ALA A 6 9.38 7.84 -20.72
N TYR A 7 9.99 7.54 -19.56
CA TYR A 7 9.52 6.52 -18.62
C TYR A 7 9.30 7.09 -17.21
N PRO A 8 8.29 7.96 -17.02
CA PRO A 8 8.07 8.64 -15.74
C PRO A 8 7.71 7.66 -14.63
N TYR A 9 7.00 6.58 -14.94
CA TYR A 9 6.64 5.55 -13.95
C TYR A 9 7.88 4.86 -13.36
N LEU A 10 8.89 4.57 -14.18
CA LEU A 10 10.16 4.04 -13.71
C LEU A 10 10.91 5.06 -12.83
N GLY A 11 10.89 6.34 -13.22
CA GLY A 11 11.42 7.44 -12.40
C GLY A 11 10.74 7.52 -11.03
N CYS A 12 9.42 7.34 -10.99
CA CYS A 12 8.64 7.27 -9.75
C CYS A 12 9.06 6.07 -8.89
N GLY A 13 9.26 4.90 -9.48
CA GLY A 13 9.77 3.72 -8.78
C GLY A 13 11.13 3.97 -8.10
N PHE A 14 12.06 4.64 -8.80
CA PHE A 14 13.34 5.03 -8.19
C PHE A 14 13.21 6.10 -7.11
N LEU A 15 12.29 7.05 -7.28
CA LEU A 15 11.98 8.05 -6.26
C LEU A 15 11.45 7.39 -4.97
N MET A 16 10.59 6.37 -5.10
CA MET A 16 10.13 5.57 -3.96
C MET A 16 11.29 4.87 -3.25
N LEU A 17 12.23 4.29 -4.00
CA LEU A 17 13.44 3.70 -3.40
C LEU A 17 14.32 4.75 -2.70
N ALA A 18 14.40 5.96 -3.26
CA ALA A 18 15.12 7.07 -2.62
C ALA A 18 14.48 7.45 -1.28
N PHE A 19 13.15 7.47 -1.19
CA PHE A 19 12.43 7.69 0.07
C PHE A 19 12.53 6.53 1.06
N LEU A 20 12.69 5.30 0.56
CA LEU A 20 12.87 4.13 1.42
C LEU A 20 14.14 4.25 2.28
N VAL A 21 15.22 4.84 1.79
CA VAL A 21 16.48 4.97 2.53
C VAL A 21 16.29 5.72 3.87
N PRO A 22 15.78 6.97 3.91
CA PRO A 22 15.52 7.65 5.18
C PRO A 22 14.45 6.95 6.02
N MET A 23 13.44 6.31 5.40
CA MET A 23 12.46 5.50 6.14
C MET A 23 13.12 4.34 6.88
N LEU A 24 14.05 3.62 6.26
CA LEU A 24 14.78 2.53 6.91
C LEU A 24 15.68 3.05 8.03
N LEU A 25 16.34 4.19 7.83
CA LEU A 25 17.12 4.81 8.90
C LEU A 25 16.25 5.12 10.11
N ALA A 26 15.08 5.73 9.89
CA ALA A 26 14.11 6.08 10.93
C ALA A 26 13.37 4.87 11.53
N ALA A 27 13.23 3.75 10.80
CA ALA A 27 12.44 2.60 11.23
C ALA A 27 12.97 1.86 12.47
N GLY A 28 14.24 2.09 12.85
CA GLY A 28 14.83 1.51 14.06
C GLY A 28 14.62 -0.02 14.16
N PRO A 29 13.98 -0.53 15.23
CA PRO A 29 13.69 -1.96 15.38
C PRO A 29 12.80 -2.57 14.29
N GLN A 30 12.00 -1.74 13.58
CA GLN A 30 11.03 -2.20 12.58
C GLN A 30 11.62 -2.34 11.17
N ARG A 31 12.92 -2.05 10.95
CA ARG A 31 13.59 -2.10 9.64
C ARG A 31 13.29 -3.37 8.84
N ARG A 32 13.41 -4.54 9.50
CA ARG A 32 13.15 -5.84 8.87
C ARG A 32 11.70 -5.99 8.45
N MET A 33 10.77 -5.52 9.28
CA MET A 33 9.35 -5.56 8.96
C MET A 33 8.96 -4.60 7.85
N VAL A 34 9.58 -3.41 7.77
CA VAL A 34 9.40 -2.49 6.64
C VAL A 34 9.76 -3.18 5.32
N LEU A 35 10.95 -3.80 5.24
CA LEU A 35 11.38 -4.53 4.04
C LEU A 35 10.47 -5.73 3.74
N PHE A 36 10.13 -6.52 4.77
CA PHE A 36 9.27 -7.69 4.61
C PHE A 36 7.87 -7.29 4.12
N ALA A 37 7.33 -6.17 4.59
CA ALA A 37 6.06 -5.63 4.12
C ALA A 37 6.11 -5.29 2.62
N GLY A 38 7.23 -4.78 2.12
CA GLY A 38 7.44 -4.58 0.68
C GLY A 38 7.42 -5.89 -0.10
N ILE A 39 8.14 -6.91 0.40
CA ILE A 39 8.19 -8.24 -0.26
C ILE A 39 6.80 -8.90 -0.30
N VAL A 40 6.05 -8.83 0.79
CA VAL A 40 4.69 -9.42 0.88
C VAL A 40 3.70 -8.76 -0.07
N ALA A 41 3.96 -7.52 -0.54
CA ALA A 41 3.13 -6.86 -1.53
C ALA A 41 3.38 -7.32 -2.98
N LEU A 42 4.56 -7.90 -3.27
CA LEU A 42 4.97 -8.28 -4.63
C LEU A 42 4.09 -9.33 -5.34
N PRO A 43 3.47 -10.31 -4.65
CA PRO A 43 2.48 -11.18 -5.28
C PRO A 43 1.30 -10.43 -5.90
N GLY A 44 1.10 -9.15 -5.55
CA GLY A 44 0.13 -8.27 -6.17
C GLY A 44 0.52 -7.72 -7.54
N VAL A 45 1.78 -7.83 -7.99
CA VAL A 45 2.25 -7.25 -9.27
C VAL A 45 1.40 -7.64 -10.48
N PRO A 46 1.01 -8.92 -10.66
CA PRO A 46 0.15 -9.30 -11.79
C PRO A 46 -1.21 -8.59 -11.80
N PHE A 47 -1.70 -8.08 -10.66
CA PHE A 47 -2.94 -7.30 -10.63
C PHE A 47 -2.82 -5.95 -11.35
N ALA A 48 -1.62 -5.44 -11.62
CA ALA A 48 -1.44 -4.22 -12.42
C ALA A 48 -2.17 -4.29 -13.78
N MET A 49 -2.22 -5.49 -14.39
CA MET A 49 -2.93 -5.75 -15.65
C MET A 49 -4.42 -5.45 -15.60
N VAL A 50 -5.01 -5.50 -14.40
CA VAL A 50 -6.44 -5.27 -14.18
C VAL A 50 -6.78 -3.77 -14.19
N PHE A 51 -5.83 -2.93 -13.76
CA PHE A 51 -5.99 -1.48 -13.72
C PHE A 51 -5.60 -0.82 -15.03
N GLU A 52 -4.71 -1.48 -15.77
CA GLU A 52 -4.20 -1.00 -17.04
C GLU A 52 -5.35 -0.66 -17.99
N ARG A 53 -5.31 0.53 -18.61
CA ARG A 53 -6.31 1.03 -19.56
C ARG A 53 -7.70 1.34 -18.98
N VAL A 54 -7.97 0.99 -17.72
CA VAL A 54 -9.24 1.30 -17.05
C VAL A 54 -9.07 2.49 -16.11
N TYR A 55 -8.08 2.40 -15.22
CA TYR A 55 -7.80 3.42 -14.21
C TYR A 55 -6.52 4.19 -14.51
N TRP A 56 -5.51 3.45 -14.97
CA TRP A 56 -4.16 3.98 -15.09
C TRP A 56 -3.41 3.32 -16.24
N THR A 57 -2.70 4.11 -17.04
CA THR A 57 -2.01 3.66 -18.27
C THR A 57 -0.61 4.28 -18.34
N PRO A 58 0.36 3.76 -17.59
CA PRO A 58 1.70 4.33 -17.53
C PRO A 58 2.62 3.85 -18.65
N GLU A 59 3.59 4.71 -18.98
CA GLU A 59 4.85 4.41 -19.67
C GLU A 59 5.69 3.30 -19.03
N ARG A 60 5.66 2.05 -19.53
CA ARG A 60 6.52 0.96 -19.02
C ARG A 60 7.68 0.62 -19.94
N LEU A 61 8.81 0.25 -19.34
CA LEU A 61 9.93 -0.34 -20.04
C LEU A 61 9.48 -1.67 -20.69
N PHE A 62 9.87 -1.86 -21.95
CA PHE A 62 9.50 -3.03 -22.78
C PHE A 62 8.02 -3.16 -23.17
N GLY A 63 7.12 -2.26 -22.72
CA GLY A 63 5.72 -2.24 -23.13
C GLY A 63 4.88 -3.43 -22.67
N TRP A 64 5.33 -4.14 -21.62
CA TRP A 64 4.60 -5.29 -21.07
C TRP A 64 3.41 -4.85 -20.20
N PRO A 65 2.39 -5.71 -20.01
CA PRO A 65 1.22 -5.41 -19.16
C PRO A 65 1.56 -5.11 -17.69
N PHE A 66 2.68 -5.66 -17.21
CA PHE A 66 3.33 -5.30 -15.96
C PHE A 66 4.84 -5.35 -16.13
N GLY A 67 5.57 -4.57 -15.35
CA GLY A 67 7.01 -4.38 -15.49
C GLY A 67 7.76 -4.26 -14.17
N VAL A 68 9.03 -3.90 -14.28
CA VAL A 68 9.89 -3.63 -13.12
C VAL A 68 9.35 -2.45 -12.30
N GLU A 69 8.67 -1.51 -12.96
CA GLU A 69 8.02 -0.37 -12.34
C GLU A 69 6.93 -0.80 -11.36
N ASP A 70 6.12 -1.81 -11.71
CA ASP A 70 5.08 -2.36 -10.84
C ASP A 70 5.66 -3.08 -9.63
N VAL A 71 6.82 -3.74 -9.80
CA VAL A 71 7.59 -4.33 -8.70
C VAL A 71 8.09 -3.24 -7.75
N LEU A 72 8.71 -2.19 -8.29
CA LEU A 72 9.22 -1.07 -7.49
C LEU A 72 8.09 -0.34 -6.75
N TYR A 73 6.98 -0.09 -7.44
CA TYR A 73 5.82 0.59 -6.90
C TYR A 73 5.18 -0.21 -5.76
N LEU A 74 4.89 -1.50 -5.97
CA LEU A 74 4.27 -2.32 -4.93
C LEU A 74 5.21 -2.58 -3.76
N PHE A 75 6.50 -2.77 -4.01
CA PHE A 75 7.49 -2.86 -2.95
C PHE A 75 7.53 -1.57 -2.11
N GLY A 76 7.66 -0.41 -2.77
CA GLY A 76 7.64 0.91 -2.13
C GLY A 76 6.35 1.15 -1.35
N MET A 77 5.20 0.78 -1.93
CA MET A 77 3.89 0.85 -1.27
C MET A 77 3.85 -0.01 -0.01
N GLY A 78 4.28 -1.27 -0.08
CA GLY A 78 4.26 -2.18 1.06
C GLY A 78 5.17 -1.69 2.20
N THR A 79 6.36 -1.20 1.85
CA THR A 79 7.30 -0.64 2.82
C THR A 79 6.75 0.61 3.51
N ARG A 80 6.22 1.59 2.77
CA ARG A 80 5.64 2.81 3.34
C ARG A 80 4.42 2.52 4.21
N ALA A 81 3.58 1.56 3.80
CA ALA A 81 2.38 1.20 4.55
C ALA A 81 2.73 0.70 5.94
N TRP A 82 3.69 -0.23 6.06
CA TRP A 82 4.14 -0.66 7.37
C TRP A 82 4.87 0.44 8.13
N PHE A 83 5.73 1.21 7.46
CA PHE A 83 6.48 2.30 8.10
C PHE A 83 5.55 3.29 8.80
N PHE A 84 4.56 3.84 8.08
CA PHE A 84 3.65 4.83 8.64
C PHE A 84 2.70 4.24 9.69
N ALA A 85 2.26 3.01 9.50
CA ALA A 85 1.47 2.32 10.50
C ALA A 85 2.26 2.10 11.79
N ALA A 86 3.51 1.65 11.70
CA ALA A 86 4.35 1.37 12.86
C ALA A 86 4.95 2.64 13.49
N LEU A 87 5.01 3.78 12.77
CA LEU A 87 5.71 5.00 13.18
C LEU A 87 5.39 5.44 14.62
N PRO A 88 4.13 5.51 15.07
CA PRO A 88 3.82 5.94 16.45
C PRO A 88 4.20 4.91 17.52
N TRP A 89 4.53 3.69 17.12
CA TRP A 89 4.76 2.55 18.01
C TRP A 89 6.05 1.77 17.69
N MET A 90 7.02 2.36 16.97
CA MET A 90 8.18 1.61 16.46
C MET A 90 8.94 0.81 17.54
N ALA A 91 9.08 1.38 18.74
CA ALA A 91 9.74 0.74 19.87
C ALA A 91 8.86 -0.23 20.67
N ARG A 92 7.53 -0.19 20.47
CA ARG A 92 6.52 -0.92 21.25
C ARG A 92 5.82 -2.01 20.45
N LEU A 93 5.85 -1.93 19.13
CA LEU A 93 5.27 -2.92 18.24
C LEU A 93 6.16 -4.15 18.20
N ARG A 94 5.64 -5.27 18.66
CA ARG A 94 6.32 -6.56 18.63
C ARG A 94 5.62 -7.48 17.64
N THR A 95 6.39 -8.34 16.99
CA THR A 95 5.88 -9.38 16.09
C THR A 95 6.44 -10.72 16.52
N THR A 96 5.64 -11.78 16.43
CA THR A 96 6.01 -13.16 16.78
C THR A 96 5.75 -14.09 15.60
N PRO A 97 6.44 -13.90 14.45
CA PRO A 97 6.17 -14.69 13.26
C PRO A 97 6.59 -16.14 13.46
N ALA A 98 5.61 -17.05 13.41
CA ALA A 98 5.85 -18.47 13.20
C ALA A 98 5.71 -18.78 11.70
N PRO A 99 6.75 -19.27 10.99
CA PRO A 99 6.74 -19.36 9.52
C PRO A 99 5.53 -20.07 8.93
N ALA A 100 5.12 -21.21 9.50
CA ALA A 100 3.96 -21.96 9.03
C ALA A 100 2.64 -21.17 9.21
N THR A 101 2.47 -20.52 10.36
CA THR A 101 1.28 -19.69 10.64
C THR A 101 1.26 -18.45 9.77
N LEU A 102 2.42 -17.83 9.55
CA LEU A 102 2.60 -16.65 8.69
C LEU A 102 2.19 -16.97 7.26
N LEU A 103 2.77 -18.01 6.65
CA LEU A 103 2.46 -18.42 5.28
C LEU A 103 0.98 -18.80 5.12
N ARG A 104 0.43 -19.55 6.08
CA ARG A 104 -0.99 -19.91 6.07
C ARG A 104 -1.90 -18.68 6.12
N ARG A 105 -1.60 -17.72 7.01
CA ARG A 105 -2.42 -16.50 7.16
C ARG A 105 -2.28 -15.58 5.96
N LEU A 106 -1.07 -15.37 5.43
CA LEU A 106 -0.84 -14.60 4.21
C LEU A 106 -1.53 -15.26 3.01
N GLY A 107 -1.43 -16.58 2.88
CA GLY A 107 -2.13 -17.34 1.83
C GLY A 107 -3.64 -17.18 1.92
N ALA A 108 -4.22 -17.30 3.13
CA ALA A 108 -5.65 -17.10 3.34
C ALA A 108 -6.09 -15.66 3.03
N MET A 109 -5.33 -14.64 3.42
CA MET A 109 -5.64 -13.24 3.11
C MET A 109 -5.49 -12.94 1.62
N THR A 110 -4.51 -13.54 0.95
CA THR A 110 -4.34 -13.44 -0.50
C THR A 110 -5.55 -14.09 -1.21
N ALA A 111 -5.94 -15.30 -0.80
CA ALA A 111 -7.10 -15.98 -1.34
C ALA A 111 -8.40 -15.18 -1.10
N LEU A 112 -8.56 -14.57 0.08
CA LEU A 112 -9.68 -13.68 0.37
C LEU A 112 -9.69 -12.45 -0.53
N GLY A 113 -8.52 -11.86 -0.80
CA GLY A 113 -8.36 -10.75 -1.73
C GLY A 113 -8.75 -11.13 -3.17
N ILE A 114 -8.28 -12.28 -3.66
CA ILE A 114 -8.65 -12.82 -4.97
C ILE A 114 -10.15 -13.08 -5.04
N ALA A 115 -10.71 -13.78 -4.04
CA ALA A 115 -12.13 -14.11 -3.99
C ALA A 115 -13.01 -12.85 -3.92
N GLY A 116 -12.62 -11.86 -3.10
CA GLY A 116 -13.30 -10.57 -3.02
C GLY A 116 -13.24 -9.82 -4.34
N PHE A 117 -12.07 -9.82 -5.00
CA PHE A 117 -11.92 -9.23 -6.32
C PHE A 117 -12.86 -9.90 -7.35
N LEU A 118 -12.88 -11.23 -7.41
CA LEU A 118 -13.74 -11.97 -8.34
C LEU A 118 -15.24 -11.76 -8.04
N ALA A 119 -15.64 -11.80 -6.77
CA ALA A 119 -17.02 -11.61 -6.35
C ALA A 119 -17.56 -10.23 -6.70
N VAL A 120 -16.78 -9.17 -6.44
CA VAL A 120 -17.20 -7.81 -6.78
C VAL A 120 -17.14 -7.59 -8.29
N SER A 121 -16.19 -8.21 -9.00
CA SER A 121 -16.16 -8.17 -10.48
C SER A 121 -17.40 -8.84 -11.10
N ALA A 122 -17.93 -9.89 -10.47
CA ALA A 122 -19.17 -10.55 -10.90
C ALA A 122 -20.42 -9.64 -10.81
N LEU A 123 -20.35 -8.55 -10.04
CA LEU A 123 -21.41 -7.53 -9.98
C LEU A 123 -21.40 -6.56 -11.18
N GLY A 124 -20.49 -6.75 -12.15
CA GLY A 124 -20.35 -5.88 -13.32
C GLY A 124 -19.73 -4.52 -12.99
N LEU A 125 -19.14 -4.36 -11.81
CA LEU A 125 -18.48 -3.11 -11.42
C LEU A 125 -17.14 -2.94 -12.16
N PRO A 126 -16.75 -1.70 -12.51
CA PRO A 126 -15.45 -1.42 -13.08
C PRO A 126 -14.32 -1.93 -12.18
N PRO A 127 -13.28 -2.60 -12.72
CA PRO A 127 -12.19 -3.19 -11.92
C PRO A 127 -11.50 -2.20 -10.99
N ALA A 128 -11.41 -0.93 -11.40
CA ALA A 128 -10.89 0.16 -10.57
C ALA A 128 -11.66 0.30 -9.25
N ARG A 129 -13.00 0.26 -9.26
CA ARG A 129 -13.79 0.37 -8.02
C ARG A 129 -13.62 -0.85 -7.13
N VAL A 130 -13.53 -2.03 -7.75
CA VAL A 130 -13.34 -3.30 -7.04
C VAL A 130 -12.03 -3.30 -6.25
N ALA A 131 -10.94 -2.95 -6.92
CA ALA A 131 -9.63 -2.97 -6.33
C ALA A 131 -9.42 -1.96 -5.20
N PHE A 132 -10.28 -0.93 -5.11
CA PHE A 132 -10.23 0.08 -4.05
C PHE A 132 -11.11 -0.33 -2.88
N ALA A 133 -12.22 -1.04 -3.15
CA ALA A 133 -13.12 -1.58 -2.13
C ALA A 133 -12.52 -2.78 -1.38
N VAL A 134 -11.83 -3.70 -2.07
CA VAL A 134 -11.32 -4.94 -1.46
C VAL A 134 -10.37 -4.68 -0.28
N PRO A 135 -9.36 -3.78 -0.35
CA PRO A 135 -8.53 -3.45 0.80
C PRO A 135 -9.34 -2.91 1.98
N ALA A 136 -10.32 -2.03 1.73
CA ALA A 136 -11.19 -1.50 2.78
C ALA A 136 -12.04 -2.58 3.45
N LEU A 137 -12.57 -3.54 2.68
CA LEU A 137 -13.30 -4.70 3.20
C LEU A 137 -12.40 -5.60 4.05
N ILE A 138 -11.19 -5.91 3.57
CA ILE A 138 -10.20 -6.69 4.33
C ILE A 138 -9.86 -5.99 5.65
N ALA A 139 -9.61 -4.69 5.62
CA ALA A 139 -9.36 -3.90 6.81
C ALA A 139 -10.55 -3.97 7.78
N GLY A 140 -11.78 -3.79 7.30
CA GLY A 140 -13.00 -3.90 8.12
C GLY A 140 -13.15 -5.27 8.79
N VAL A 141 -12.99 -6.36 8.03
CA VAL A 141 -13.05 -7.74 8.56
C VAL A 141 -11.99 -7.96 9.63
N LEU A 142 -10.75 -7.52 9.38
CA LEU A 142 -9.66 -7.66 10.34
C LEU A 142 -9.87 -6.81 11.58
N LEU A 143 -10.44 -5.61 11.49
CA LEU A 143 -10.75 -4.77 12.65
C LEU A 143 -11.89 -5.33 13.50
N VAL A 144 -12.88 -6.00 12.91
CA VAL A 144 -13.90 -6.74 13.67
C VAL A 144 -13.27 -7.89 14.44
N ARG A 145 -12.28 -8.58 13.85
CA ARG A 145 -11.59 -9.73 14.47
C ARG A 145 -10.47 -9.34 15.43
N GLN A 146 -9.82 -8.21 15.20
CA GLN A 146 -8.64 -7.71 15.92
C GLN A 146 -8.82 -6.21 16.23
N PRO A 147 -9.82 -5.83 17.04
CA PRO A 147 -10.17 -4.44 17.27
C PRO A 147 -9.02 -3.63 17.85
N HIS A 148 -8.12 -4.25 18.62
CA HIS A 148 -6.97 -3.59 19.21
C HIS A 148 -5.97 -3.00 18.17
N LEU A 149 -6.05 -3.41 16.90
CA LEU A 149 -5.20 -2.92 15.82
C LEU A 149 -5.75 -1.68 15.11
N TRP A 150 -6.89 -1.11 15.53
CA TRP A 150 -7.49 0.06 14.85
C TRP A 150 -6.53 1.25 14.76
N ARG A 151 -5.68 1.46 15.77
CA ARG A 151 -4.70 2.55 15.76
C ARG A 151 -3.64 2.34 14.69
N LEU A 152 -3.18 1.10 14.53
CA LEU A 152 -2.23 0.72 13.49
C LEU A 152 -2.81 1.01 12.10
N ALA A 153 -4.07 0.60 11.89
CA ALA A 153 -4.79 0.84 10.64
C ALA A 153 -4.96 2.33 10.35
N LEU A 154 -5.37 3.12 11.35
CA LEU A 154 -5.57 4.56 11.19
C LEU A 154 -4.26 5.30 10.88
N ALA A 155 -3.18 4.97 11.59
CA ALA A 155 -1.86 5.56 11.33
C ALA A 155 -1.35 5.22 9.93
N GLY A 156 -1.50 3.96 9.51
CA GLY A 156 -1.16 3.53 8.16
C GLY A 156 -1.98 4.24 7.09
N ALA A 157 -3.30 4.33 7.28
CA ALA A 157 -4.19 5.03 6.36
C ALA A 157 -3.83 6.52 6.22
N ALA A 158 -3.71 7.23 7.33
CA ALA A 158 -3.40 8.66 7.33
C ALA A 158 -2.00 8.93 6.76
N GLY A 159 -0.99 8.17 7.20
CA GLY A 159 0.38 8.35 6.72
C GLY A 159 0.54 8.03 5.25
N CYS A 160 -0.05 6.94 4.75
CA CYS A 160 -0.04 6.63 3.32
C CYS A 160 -0.82 7.63 2.48
N ALA A 161 -1.97 8.11 2.94
CA ALA A 161 -2.74 9.11 2.22
C ALA A 161 -1.97 10.43 2.08
N VAL A 162 -1.41 10.93 3.20
CA VAL A 162 -0.64 12.19 3.19
C VAL A 162 0.66 12.03 2.40
N PHE A 163 1.41 10.96 2.65
CA PHE A 163 2.67 10.74 1.95
C PHE A 163 2.45 10.47 0.46
N GLY A 164 1.48 9.62 0.11
CA GLY A 164 1.13 9.34 -1.28
C GLY A 164 0.66 10.58 -2.04
N TRP A 165 -0.08 11.47 -1.38
CA TRP A 165 -0.44 12.77 -1.94
C TRP A 165 0.78 13.65 -2.23
N LEU A 166 1.66 13.83 -1.24
CA LEU A 166 2.88 14.63 -1.39
C LEU A 166 3.82 14.05 -2.45
N GLU A 167 3.93 12.72 -2.49
CA GLU A 167 4.70 11.98 -3.47
C GLU A 167 4.15 12.22 -4.88
N LEU A 168 2.83 12.11 -5.10
CA LEU A 168 2.22 12.37 -6.41
C LEU A 168 2.38 13.83 -6.82
N LEU A 169 2.26 14.78 -5.90
CA LEU A 169 2.55 16.20 -6.18
C LEU A 169 3.99 16.40 -6.66
N LEU A 170 4.96 15.76 -5.99
CA LEU A 170 6.35 15.81 -6.40
C LEU A 170 6.57 15.14 -7.76
N GLN A 171 5.94 13.98 -8.01
CA GLN A 171 6.02 13.29 -9.29
C GLN A 171 5.45 14.15 -10.43
N PHE A 172 4.32 14.83 -10.22
CA PHE A 172 3.73 15.72 -11.21
C PHE A 172 4.51 17.04 -11.39
N LEU A 173 5.24 17.48 -10.36
CA LEU A 173 6.17 18.59 -10.50
C LEU A 173 7.39 18.21 -11.36
N LEU A 174 7.91 17.00 -11.18
CA LEU A 174 9.07 16.49 -11.94
C LEU A 174 8.70 16.06 -13.36
N TRP A 175 7.52 15.45 -13.54
CA TRP A 175 7.00 14.92 -14.80
C TRP A 175 5.53 15.32 -15.01
N PRO A 176 5.24 16.56 -15.43
CA PRO A 176 3.86 17.06 -15.53
C PRO A 176 2.95 16.26 -16.47
N HIS A 177 3.51 15.72 -17.57
CA HIS A 177 2.77 14.89 -18.52
C HIS A 177 2.35 13.54 -17.93
N TYR A 178 2.97 13.10 -16.84
CA TYR A 178 2.63 11.83 -16.20
C TYR A 178 1.21 11.81 -15.64
N LEU A 179 0.64 12.96 -15.29
CA LEU A 179 -0.76 13.07 -14.89
C LEU A 179 -1.74 12.52 -15.95
N ALA A 180 -1.36 12.55 -17.23
CA ALA A 180 -2.18 12.01 -18.32
C ALA A 180 -2.32 10.48 -18.26
N SER A 181 -1.50 9.78 -17.46
CA SER A 181 -1.63 8.35 -17.24
C SER A 181 -2.87 7.97 -16.41
N TRP A 182 -3.54 8.91 -15.74
CA TRP A 182 -4.72 8.63 -14.93
C TRP A 182 -6.04 8.90 -15.67
N THR A 183 -6.98 7.97 -15.56
CA THR A 183 -8.38 8.17 -15.98
C THR A 183 -9.15 8.82 -14.82
N ARG A 184 -9.36 10.14 -14.89
CA ARG A 184 -9.98 10.91 -13.79
C ARG A 184 -11.34 10.38 -13.35
N ASP A 185 -12.17 9.87 -14.27
CA ASP A 185 -13.55 9.47 -13.94
C ASP A 185 -13.70 8.00 -13.53
N ALA A 186 -12.60 7.25 -13.45
CA ALA A 186 -12.66 5.82 -13.17
C ALA A 186 -13.22 5.49 -11.77
N ILE A 187 -13.11 6.42 -10.81
CA ILE A 187 -13.61 6.26 -9.43
C ILE A 187 -14.44 7.45 -9.01
N THR A 188 -13.84 8.64 -8.96
CA THR A 188 -14.53 9.92 -8.80
C THR A 188 -13.84 10.95 -9.65
N SER A 189 -14.61 11.89 -10.23
CA SER A 189 -14.05 13.03 -10.97
C SER A 189 -13.36 14.08 -10.09
N ALA A 190 -13.34 13.86 -8.76
CA ALA A 190 -12.79 14.80 -7.79
C ALA A 190 -11.25 14.75 -7.76
N SER A 191 -10.63 15.89 -7.43
CA SER A 191 -9.17 15.99 -7.28
C SER A 191 -8.79 16.95 -6.14
N VAL A 192 -7.58 16.78 -5.61
CA VAL A 192 -6.97 17.64 -4.59
C VAL A 192 -5.64 18.15 -5.12
N LEU A 193 -5.58 19.44 -5.48
CA LEU A 193 -4.43 20.06 -6.14
C LEU A 193 -3.95 19.29 -7.38
N GLY A 194 -4.90 18.78 -8.19
CA GLY A 194 -4.61 18.03 -9.42
C GLY A 194 -4.36 16.53 -9.21
N VAL A 195 -4.19 16.05 -7.98
CA VAL A 195 -4.11 14.62 -7.66
C VAL A 195 -5.51 14.01 -7.63
N PRO A 196 -5.79 12.92 -8.37
CA PRO A 196 -7.10 12.27 -8.33
C PRO A 196 -7.45 11.81 -6.91
N ALA A 197 -8.67 12.09 -6.46
CA ALA A 197 -9.12 11.70 -5.12
C ALA A 197 -9.15 10.17 -4.93
N GLY A 198 -9.33 9.44 -6.03
CA GLY A 198 -9.18 7.98 -6.06
C GLY A 198 -7.85 7.52 -5.46
N ASP A 199 -6.72 8.05 -5.90
CA ASP A 199 -5.39 7.62 -5.41
C ASP A 199 -5.22 7.85 -3.92
N LEU A 200 -5.85 8.89 -3.37
CA LEU A 200 -5.83 9.17 -1.94
C LEU A 200 -6.62 8.12 -1.16
N TRP A 201 -7.81 7.77 -1.65
CA TRP A 201 -8.62 6.70 -1.06
C TRP A 201 -7.94 5.35 -1.14
N TRP A 202 -7.31 5.03 -2.28
CA TRP A 202 -6.53 3.81 -2.42
C TRP A 202 -5.35 3.78 -1.47
N SER A 203 -4.58 4.86 -1.40
CA SER A 203 -3.43 4.96 -0.51
C SER A 203 -3.85 4.81 0.95
N ALA A 204 -4.99 5.37 1.35
CA ALA A 204 -5.57 5.20 2.68
C ALA A 204 -6.03 3.76 2.92
N ALA A 205 -6.79 3.16 2.01
CA ALA A 205 -7.36 1.83 2.15
C ALA A 205 -6.26 0.75 2.21
N VAL A 206 -5.27 0.83 1.33
CA VAL A 206 -4.11 -0.05 1.34
C VAL A 206 -3.22 0.23 2.55
N GLY A 207 -3.03 1.50 2.91
CA GLY A 207 -2.33 1.91 4.12
C GLY A 207 -2.96 1.37 5.41
N ALA A 208 -4.28 1.16 5.45
CA ALA A 208 -4.94 0.46 6.55
C ALA A 208 -4.81 -1.07 6.43
N ALA A 209 -5.14 -1.63 5.27
CA ALA A 209 -5.30 -3.06 5.08
C ALA A 209 -3.98 -3.82 5.14
N HIS A 210 -2.94 -3.32 4.47
CA HIS A 210 -1.66 -4.03 4.35
C HIS A 210 -0.98 -4.23 5.71
N PRO A 211 -0.88 -3.20 6.58
CA PRO A 211 -0.34 -3.38 7.92
C PRO A 211 -1.22 -4.26 8.80
N LEU A 212 -2.55 -4.22 8.64
CA LEU A 212 -3.45 -5.13 9.38
C LEU A 212 -3.25 -6.59 8.99
N VAL A 213 -3.16 -6.90 7.69
CA VAL A 213 -2.89 -8.25 7.20
C VAL A 213 -1.57 -8.75 7.76
N LEU A 214 -0.53 -7.93 7.72
CA LEU A 214 0.79 -8.30 8.18
C LEU A 214 0.85 -8.42 9.71
N ALA A 215 0.18 -7.53 10.44
CA ALA A 215 0.04 -7.60 11.89
C ALA A 215 -0.71 -8.88 12.31
N TYR A 216 -1.81 -9.20 11.65
CA TYR A 216 -2.54 -10.44 11.87
C TYR A 216 -1.68 -11.67 11.56
N ALA A 217 -0.96 -11.67 10.44
CA ALA A 217 -0.13 -12.80 10.02
C ALA A 217 1.05 -13.03 10.96
N CYS A 218 1.67 -11.96 11.45
CA CYS A 218 2.84 -11.98 12.33
C CYS A 218 2.51 -11.97 13.84
N GLY A 219 1.22 -12.00 14.22
CA GLY A 219 0.83 -11.91 15.64
C GLY A 219 1.34 -10.63 16.31
N ALA A 220 1.11 -9.49 15.66
CA ALA A 220 1.65 -8.22 16.14
C ALA A 220 0.85 -7.69 17.34
N GLU A 221 1.59 -7.17 18.32
CA GLU A 221 1.03 -6.56 19.52
C GLU A 221 1.71 -5.22 19.78
N ILE A 222 0.92 -4.20 20.10
CA ILE A 222 1.43 -2.94 20.62
C ILE A 222 1.56 -3.11 22.13
N ALA A 223 2.79 -3.29 22.62
CA ALA A 223 3.03 -3.43 24.06
C ALA A 223 2.37 -2.26 24.81
N GLY A 224 1.62 -2.56 25.87
CA GLY A 224 1.05 -1.55 26.78
C GLY A 224 2.13 -0.62 27.32
N ARG A 225 1.72 0.53 27.90
CA ARG A 225 2.66 1.19 28.83
C ARG A 225 3.04 0.12 29.86
N PRO A 226 4.30 0.04 30.35
CA PRO A 226 4.52 -0.69 31.59
C PRO A 226 3.52 -0.09 32.57
N ASP A 227 2.52 -0.88 32.96
CA ASP A 227 1.51 -0.40 33.88
C ASP A 227 2.24 0.16 35.09
N ALA A 228 1.78 1.32 35.55
CA ALA A 228 2.11 1.80 36.87
C ALA A 228 2.03 0.59 37.80
N VAL A 229 3.16 0.24 38.39
CA VAL A 229 3.23 -0.66 39.52
C VAL A 229 2.06 -0.25 40.42
N ARG A 230 1.04 -1.11 40.52
CA ARG A 230 0.03 -0.98 41.55
C ARG A 230 0.81 -1.10 42.86
N ALA A 231 1.16 0.04 43.43
CA ALA A 231 1.55 0.17 44.82
C ALA A 231 0.30 0.00 45.69
#